data_AF-A0A8J6PBN5-F1
#
_entry.id   AF-A0A8J6PBN5-F1
#
_cell.length_a   1.000
_cell.length_b   1.000
_cell.length_c   1.000
_cell.angle_alpha   90.00
_cell.angle_beta   90.00
_cell.angle_gamma   90.00
#
_symmetry.space_group_name_H-M   'P 1'
#
loop_
_entity.id
_entity.type
_entity.pdbx_description
1 polymer ?
#
loop_
_entity_poly.entity_id
_entity_poly.type
_entity_poly.pdbx_seq_one_letter_code
_entity_poly.pdbx_strand_id
1 'polypeptide(L)'
;MYSTSSPMDFLAVGIGFFLFYMIFICGIFVAFALYYKTIIDTMSLVRPENRLTGTGNIMLNIIPFFNMAYGFIVYPKICDSIKQEYSELGLQPDGDFGKGLAITLQALSLTMMIPFINFLTSIGCLVIWIILWAKLSGYKTELQKHNGASFNEKPTLTASTDLLD
;
A
#
# COMPACT_ATOMS: atom_id res chain seq x y z
N MET A 1 -35.20 -40.47 -14.02
CA MET A 1 -34.28 -40.93 -12.96
C MET A 1 -33.82 -39.71 -12.19
N TYR A 2 -34.46 -39.40 -11.06
CA TYR A 2 -33.97 -38.36 -10.16
C TYR A 2 -32.88 -39.01 -9.30
N SER A 3 -31.62 -38.63 -9.54
CA SER A 3 -30.55 -38.95 -8.60
C SER A 3 -30.88 -38.26 -7.29
N THR A 4 -31.31 -39.03 -6.29
CA THR A 4 -31.43 -38.55 -4.91
C THR A 4 -30.03 -38.18 -4.45
N SER A 5 -29.71 -36.89 -4.48
CA SER A 5 -28.48 -36.39 -3.87
C SER A 5 -28.49 -36.81 -2.40
N SER A 6 -27.52 -37.63 -2.03
CA SER A 6 -27.39 -38.09 -0.66
C SER A 6 -27.04 -36.88 0.23
N PRO A 7 -27.42 -36.85 1.51
CA PRO A 7 -27.04 -35.76 2.42
C PRO A 7 -25.52 -35.50 2.45
N MET A 8 -24.72 -36.53 2.13
CA MET A 8 -23.27 -36.45 2.01
C MET A 8 -22.81 -35.59 0.81
N ASP A 9 -23.54 -35.60 -0.30
CA ASP A 9 -23.22 -34.79 -1.49
C ASP A 9 -23.43 -33.29 -1.21
N PHE A 10 -24.48 -32.95 -0.47
CA PHE A 10 -24.74 -31.57 -0.05
C PHE A 10 -23.67 -31.05 0.93
N LEU A 11 -23.25 -31.88 1.89
CA LEU A 11 -22.15 -31.57 2.81
C LEU A 11 -20.83 -31.36 2.06
N ALA A 12 -20.50 -32.22 1.09
CA ALA A 12 -19.27 -32.11 0.30
C ALA A 12 -19.22 -30.79 -0.50
N VAL A 13 -20.32 -30.39 -1.13
CA VAL A 13 -20.43 -29.11 -1.85
C VAL A 13 -20.29 -27.93 -0.89
N GLY A 14 -20.93 -27.98 0.28
CA GLY A 14 -20.82 -26.93 1.31
C GLY A 14 -19.39 -26.75 1.83
N ILE A 15 -18.69 -27.85 2.10
CA ILE A 15 -17.28 -27.84 2.52
C ILE A 15 -16.39 -27.25 1.40
N GLY A 16 -16.65 -27.61 0.14
CA GLY A 16 -15.93 -27.06 -1.01
C GLY A 16 -16.02 -25.54 -1.10
N PHE A 17 -17.24 -24.98 -0.99
CA PHE A 17 -17.44 -23.53 -0.98
C PHE A 17 -16.80 -22.86 0.23
N PHE A 18 -16.87 -23.47 1.41
CA PHE A 18 -16.24 -22.95 2.63
C PHE A 18 -14.72 -22.88 2.51
N LEU A 19 -14.08 -23.93 2.00
CA LEU A 19 -12.64 -23.97 1.78
C LEU A 19 -12.21 -22.93 0.73
N PHE A 20 -12.94 -22.81 -0.38
CA PHE A 20 -12.68 -21.79 -1.38
C PHE A 20 -12.77 -20.37 -0.79
N TYR A 21 -13.81 -20.11 0.01
CA TYR A 21 -13.99 -18.84 0.70
C TYR A 21 -12.85 -18.55 1.69
N MET A 22 -12.40 -19.54 2.46
CA MET A 22 -11.26 -19.40 3.37
C MET A 22 -9.95 -19.12 2.64
N ILE A 23 -9.69 -19.80 1.52
CA ILE A 23 -8.51 -19.54 0.68
C ILE A 23 -8.56 -18.13 0.11
N PHE A 24 -9.73 -17.69 -0.35
CA PHE A 24 -9.94 -16.35 -0.88
C PHE A 24 -9.67 -15.26 0.18
N ILE A 25 -10.22 -15.42 1.40
CA ILE A 25 -9.95 -14.52 2.53
C ILE A 25 -8.46 -14.51 2.89
N CYS A 26 -7.85 -15.69 2.98
CA CYS A 26 -6.42 -15.80 3.28
C CYS A 26 -5.57 -15.08 2.24
N GLY A 27 -5.89 -15.24 0.95
CA GLY A 27 -5.23 -14.54 -0.15
C GLY A 27 -5.34 -13.01 -0.03
N ILE A 28 -6.53 -12.49 0.28
CA ILE A 28 -6.73 -11.05 0.53
C ILE A 28 -5.87 -10.57 1.70
N PHE A 29 -5.86 -11.33 2.80
CA PHE A 29 -5.09 -10.96 3.99
C PHE A 29 -3.58 -10.92 3.69
N VAL A 30 -3.07 -11.89 2.94
CA VAL A 30 -1.66 -11.92 2.50
C VAL A 30 -1.35 -10.72 1.59
N ALA A 31 -2.21 -10.43 0.61
CA ALA A 31 -2.03 -9.27 -0.26
C ALA A 31 -2.00 -7.96 0.54
N PHE A 32 -2.87 -7.83 1.55
CA PHE A 32 -2.89 -6.69 2.45
C PHE A 32 -1.56 -6.57 3.22
N ALA A 33 -1.07 -7.65 3.81
CA ALA A 33 0.22 -7.65 4.50
C ALA A 33 1.39 -7.23 3.58
N LEU A 34 1.40 -7.72 2.34
CA LEU A 34 2.42 -7.35 1.35
C LEU A 34 2.34 -5.87 0.96
N TYR A 35 1.14 -5.32 0.79
CA TYR A 35 0.93 -3.91 0.50
C TYR A 35 1.53 -2.99 1.58
N TYR A 36 1.26 -3.27 2.86
CA TYR A 36 1.84 -2.48 3.95
C TYR A 36 3.35 -2.62 4.01
N LYS A 37 3.87 -3.83 3.79
CA LYS A 37 5.31 -4.04 3.69
C LYS A 37 5.91 -3.21 2.54
N THR A 38 5.27 -3.17 1.38
CA THR A 38 5.70 -2.32 0.26
C THR A 38 5.77 -0.86 0.68
N ILE A 39 4.74 -0.31 1.34
CA ILE A 39 4.76 1.09 1.79
C ILE A 39 5.89 1.35 2.78
N ILE A 40 6.05 0.48 3.79
CA ILE A 40 7.09 0.64 4.82
C ILE A 40 8.47 0.60 4.18
N ASP A 41 8.71 -0.37 3.29
CA ASP A 41 9.96 -0.48 2.55
C ASP A 41 10.19 0.77 1.69
N THR A 42 9.22 1.19 0.86
CA THR A 42 9.35 2.40 0.02
C THR A 42 9.70 3.62 0.85
N MET A 43 9.03 3.81 1.99
CA MET A 43 9.31 4.93 2.86
C MET A 43 10.69 4.82 3.51
N SER A 44 11.18 3.61 3.81
CA SER A 44 12.55 3.37 4.26
C SER A 44 13.62 3.76 3.24
N LEU A 45 13.29 3.75 1.94
CA LEU A 45 14.18 4.18 0.87
C LEU A 45 14.17 5.70 0.64
N VAL A 46 13.14 6.41 1.08
CA VAL A 46 13.07 7.88 1.01
C VAL A 46 13.94 8.48 2.11
N ARG A 47 14.71 9.53 1.78
CA ARG A 47 15.57 10.22 2.76
C ARG A 47 14.72 10.78 3.91
N PRO A 48 15.22 10.77 5.16
CA PRO A 48 14.46 11.28 6.31
C PRO A 48 14.08 12.76 6.16
N GLU A 49 14.86 13.53 5.41
CA GLU A 49 14.62 14.96 5.10
C GLU A 49 13.37 15.17 4.21
N ASN A 50 13.11 14.25 3.29
CA ASN A 50 11.96 14.30 2.37
C ASN A 50 10.75 13.52 2.90
N ARG A 51 10.88 12.91 4.07
CA ARG A 51 9.84 12.07 4.66
C ARG A 51 8.80 12.93 5.39
N LEU A 52 7.72 13.30 4.70
CA LEU A 52 6.61 14.06 5.26
C LEU A 52 5.72 13.27 6.24
N THR A 53 5.89 11.94 6.33
CA THR A 53 5.24 11.12 7.37
C THR A 53 6.18 10.04 7.89
N GLY A 54 6.34 9.96 9.22
CA GLY A 54 7.16 8.93 9.86
C GLY A 54 6.59 7.52 9.68
N THR A 55 7.45 6.51 9.62
CA THR A 55 7.07 5.08 9.50
C THR A 55 6.09 4.65 10.60
N GLY A 56 6.18 5.25 11.79
CA GLY A 56 5.23 5.03 12.88
C GLY A 56 3.78 5.45 12.55
N ASN A 57 3.58 6.52 11.79
CA ASN A 57 2.24 6.95 11.35
C ASN A 57 1.60 5.97 10.36
N ILE A 58 2.43 5.29 9.58
CA ILE A 58 2.00 4.26 8.62
C ILE A 58 1.58 3.00 9.36
N MET A 59 2.33 2.62 10.40
CA MET A 59 1.94 1.52 11.31
C MET A 59 0.67 1.85 12.10
N LEU A 60 0.47 3.10 12.53
CA LEU A 60 -0.78 3.54 13.16
C LEU A 60 -1.98 3.42 12.21
N ASN A 61 -1.76 3.65 10.91
CA ASN A 61 -2.79 3.49 9.87
C ASN A 61 -3.20 2.02 9.64
N ILE A 62 -2.44 1.02 10.11
CA ILE A 62 -2.84 -0.40 10.08
C ILE A 62 -4.03 -0.64 11.02
N ILE A 63 -4.18 0.15 12.08
CA ILE A 63 -5.29 0.02 13.02
C ILE A 63 -6.56 0.57 12.34
N PRO A 64 -7.58 -0.26 12.08
CA PRO A 64 -8.73 0.12 11.25
C PRO A 64 -9.50 1.33 11.79
N PHE A 65 -9.52 1.53 13.11
CA PHE A 65 -10.18 2.69 13.73
C PHE A 65 -9.46 4.00 13.43
N PHE A 66 -8.12 3.99 13.41
CA PHE A 66 -7.34 5.15 13.01
C PHE A 66 -7.34 5.33 11.50
N ASN A 67 -7.35 4.24 10.73
CA ASN A 67 -7.35 4.26 9.27
C ASN A 67 -8.45 5.12 8.67
N MET A 68 -9.65 5.12 9.25
CA MET A 68 -10.80 5.84 8.70
C MET A 68 -10.58 7.36 8.61
N ALA A 69 -9.96 7.96 9.63
CA ALA A 69 -9.67 9.40 9.68
C ALA A 69 -8.23 9.72 9.24
N TYR A 70 -7.24 8.93 9.66
CA TYR A 70 -5.83 9.15 9.32
C TYR A 70 -5.48 8.76 7.90
N GLY A 71 -6.23 7.86 7.24
CA GLY A 71 -5.99 7.49 5.84
C GLY A 71 -5.99 8.70 4.92
N PHE A 72 -6.92 9.65 5.12
CA PHE A 72 -6.98 10.91 4.36
C PHE A 72 -5.73 11.79 4.53
N ILE A 73 -4.97 11.62 5.61
CA ILE A 73 -3.79 12.44 5.93
C ILE A 73 -2.51 11.69 5.54
N VAL A 74 -2.44 10.39 5.86
CA VAL A 74 -1.23 9.57 5.70
C VAL A 74 -0.98 9.23 4.25
N TYR A 75 -2.02 8.83 3.49
CA TYR A 75 -1.82 8.44 2.09
C TYR A 75 -1.32 9.59 1.20
N PRO A 76 -1.93 10.81 1.22
CA PRO A 76 -1.42 11.92 0.43
C PRO A 76 0.00 12.33 0.83
N LYS A 77 0.34 12.26 2.12
CA LYS A 77 1.70 12.55 2.62
C LYS A 77 2.73 11.53 2.14
N ILE A 78 2.36 10.26 2.00
CA ILE A 78 3.24 9.23 1.41
C ILE A 78 3.53 9.59 -0.04
N CYS A 79 2.50 9.91 -0.83
CA CYS A 79 2.67 10.34 -2.23
C CYS A 79 3.51 11.62 -2.34
N ASP A 80 3.28 12.61 -1.47
CA ASP A 80 4.05 13.86 -1.46
C ASP A 80 5.52 13.62 -1.05
N SER A 81 5.80 12.70 -0.13
CA SER A 81 7.17 12.33 0.26
C SER A 81 7.93 11.70 -0.91
N ILE A 82 7.27 10.80 -1.65
CA ILE A 82 7.84 10.17 -2.86
C ILE A 82 8.06 11.23 -3.94
N LYS A 83 7.11 12.15 -4.13
CA LYS A 83 7.22 13.25 -5.10
C LYS A 83 8.42 14.16 -4.81
N GLN A 84 8.66 14.49 -3.54
CA GLN A 84 9.78 15.33 -3.14
C GLN A 84 11.12 14.63 -3.43
N GLU A 85 11.24 13.34 -3.07
CA GLU A 85 12.43 12.53 -3.37
C GLU A 85 12.69 12.43 -4.89
N TYR A 86 11.65 12.21 -5.69
CA TYR A 86 11.75 12.17 -7.15
C TYR A 86 12.19 13.52 -7.74
N SER A 87 11.68 14.62 -7.18
CA SER A 87 12.06 15.97 -7.59
C SER A 87 13.53 16.26 -7.29
N GLU A 88 14.06 15.80 -6.17
CA GLU A 88 15.47 15.95 -5.81
C GLU A 88 16.40 15.06 -6.64
N LEU A 89 15.93 13.86 -7.00
CA LEU A 89 16.63 12.95 -7.90
C LEU A 89 16.59 13.39 -9.37
N GLY A 90 15.88 14.48 -9.70
CA GLY A 90 15.71 14.98 -11.07
C GLY A 90 14.92 14.03 -11.98
N LEU A 91 14.16 13.10 -11.41
CA LEU A 91 13.32 12.15 -12.14
C LEU A 91 12.04 12.84 -12.59
N GLN A 92 11.52 12.48 -13.77
CA GLN A 92 10.31 13.11 -14.29
C GLN A 92 9.13 12.82 -13.35
N PRO A 93 8.36 13.85 -12.93
CA PRO A 93 7.20 13.63 -12.10
C PRO A 93 6.14 12.87 -12.91
N ASP A 94 5.81 11.64 -12.49
CA ASP A 94 4.66 10.90 -13.01
C ASP A 94 3.37 11.50 -12.39
N GLY A 95 3.09 12.74 -12.77
CA GLY A 95 1.95 13.55 -12.35
C GLY A 95 1.74 13.60 -10.83
N ASP A 96 0.61 13.05 -10.39
CA ASP A 96 0.12 13.12 -9.01
C ASP A 96 0.65 11.99 -8.10
N PHE A 97 1.57 11.13 -8.57
CA PHE A 97 2.14 10.01 -7.79
C PHE A 97 1.10 9.08 -7.10
N GLY A 98 -0.12 9.04 -7.65
CA GLY A 98 -1.24 8.29 -7.07
C GLY A 98 -2.01 9.00 -5.94
N LYS A 99 -1.74 10.27 -5.65
CA LYS A 99 -2.44 11.08 -4.64
C LYS A 99 -3.95 11.10 -4.87
N GLY A 100 -4.38 11.32 -6.11
CA GLY A 100 -5.79 11.25 -6.50
C GLY A 100 -6.41 9.85 -6.30
N LEU A 101 -5.65 8.79 -6.56
CA LEU A 101 -6.09 7.41 -6.33
C LEU A 101 -6.28 7.14 -4.83
N ALA A 102 -5.37 7.61 -3.99
CA ALA A 102 -5.44 7.37 -2.55
C ALA A 102 -6.55 8.19 -1.87
N ILE A 103 -6.80 9.41 -2.34
CA ILE A 103 -7.96 10.21 -1.89
C ILE A 103 -9.27 9.54 -2.34
N THR A 104 -9.32 9.04 -3.59
CA THR A 104 -10.49 8.33 -4.12
C THR A 104 -10.75 7.04 -3.34
N LEU A 105 -9.70 6.29 -2.98
CA LEU A 105 -9.79 5.08 -2.17
C LEU A 105 -10.44 5.38 -0.81
N GLN A 106 -9.99 6.43 -0.14
CA GLN A 106 -10.50 6.80 1.17
C GLN A 106 -11.92 7.41 1.08
N ALA A 107 -12.22 8.17 0.02
CA ALA A 107 -13.57 8.65 -0.25
C ALA A 107 -14.55 7.48 -0.48
N LEU A 108 -14.14 6.44 -1.23
CA LEU A 108 -14.91 5.22 -1.42
C LEU A 108 -15.15 4.47 -0.09
N SER A 109 -14.17 4.46 0.81
CA SER A 109 -14.32 3.83 2.13
C SER A 109 -15.43 4.48 2.96
N LEU A 110 -15.62 5.81 2.85
CA LEU A 110 -16.73 6.51 3.49
C LEU A 110 -18.07 6.16 2.85
N THR A 111 -18.12 5.98 1.53
CA THR A 111 -19.35 5.59 0.81
C THR A 111 -19.83 4.19 1.18
N MET A 112 -18.97 3.32 1.74
CA MET A 112 -19.37 2.01 2.27
C MET A 112 -20.32 2.11 3.49
N MET A 113 -20.39 3.26 4.16
CA MET A 113 -21.44 3.52 5.17
C MET A 113 -22.85 3.59 4.56
N ILE A 114 -22.98 3.80 3.25
CA ILE A 114 -24.26 3.81 2.54
C ILE A 114 -24.54 2.39 2.01
N PRO A 115 -25.45 1.62 2.64
CA PRO A 115 -25.61 0.18 2.39
C PRO A 115 -26.06 -0.16 0.96
N PHE A 116 -26.70 0.77 0.24
CA PHE A 116 -27.23 0.52 -1.12
C PHE A 116 -26.17 0.59 -2.24
N ILE A 117 -25.01 1.23 -2.02
CA ILE A 117 -23.98 1.42 -3.05
C ILE A 117 -22.74 0.53 -2.77
N ASN A 118 -22.70 -0.07 -1.59
CA ASN A 118 -21.55 -0.77 -1.01
C ASN A 118 -20.96 -1.89 -1.92
N PHE A 119 -21.79 -2.61 -2.69
CA PHE A 119 -21.30 -3.69 -3.55
C PHE A 119 -20.47 -3.19 -4.74
N LEU A 120 -20.87 -2.10 -5.40
CA LEU A 120 -20.08 -1.53 -6.50
C LEU A 120 -18.84 -0.81 -5.96
N THR A 121 -18.99 -0.11 -4.84
CA THR A 121 -17.91 0.58 -4.14
C THR A 121 -16.81 -0.37 -3.69
N SER A 122 -17.14 -1.57 -3.21
CA SER A 122 -16.13 -2.54 -2.75
C SER A 122 -15.23 -3.03 -3.89
N ILE A 123 -15.81 -3.29 -5.07
CA ILE A 123 -15.06 -3.69 -6.27
C ILE A 123 -14.18 -2.53 -6.75
N GLY A 124 -14.74 -1.31 -6.85
CA GLY A 124 -13.98 -0.13 -7.23
C GLY A 124 -12.81 0.15 -6.27
N CYS A 125 -13.03 -0.02 -4.97
CA CYS A 125 -12.02 0.14 -3.93
C CYS A 125 -10.88 -0.86 -4.11
N LEU A 126 -11.22 -2.14 -4.34
CA LEU A 126 -10.22 -3.19 -4.59
C LEU A 126 -9.37 -2.89 -5.83
N VAL A 127 -9.99 -2.46 -6.93
CA VAL A 127 -9.26 -2.13 -8.17
C VAL A 127 -8.32 -0.94 -7.97
N ILE A 128 -8.80 0.15 -7.37
CA ILE A 128 -7.98 1.34 -7.10
C ILE A 128 -6.83 0.98 -6.16
N TRP A 129 -7.08 0.17 -5.14
CA TRP A 129 -6.06 -0.31 -4.21
C TRP A 129 -4.96 -1.12 -4.92
N ILE A 130 -5.33 -2.03 -5.82
CA ILE A 130 -4.38 -2.80 -6.63
C ILE A 130 -3.54 -1.87 -7.53
N ILE A 131 -4.16 -0.88 -8.19
CA ILE A 131 -3.45 0.08 -9.05
C ILE A 131 -2.46 0.91 -8.21
N LEU A 132 -2.89 1.40 -7.04
CA LEU A 132 -2.05 2.17 -6.13
C LEU A 132 -0.87 1.33 -5.65
N TRP A 133 -1.10 0.06 -5.32
CA TRP A 133 -0.05 -0.88 -4.92
C TRP A 133 0.97 -1.11 -6.04
N ALA A 134 0.49 -1.33 -7.28
CA ALA A 134 1.36 -1.51 -8.45
C ALA A 134 2.23 -0.26 -8.68
N LYS A 135 1.66 0.95 -8.60
CA LYS A 135 2.41 2.21 -8.69
C LYS A 135 3.46 2.34 -7.58
N LEU A 136 3.10 2.07 -6.32
CA LEU A 136 4.01 2.08 -5.17
C LEU A 136 5.16 1.07 -5.33
N SER A 137 4.89 -0.11 -5.88
CA SER A 137 5.94 -1.11 -6.17
C SER A 137 6.87 -0.66 -7.29
N GLY A 138 6.35 0.05 -8.30
CA GLY A 138 7.15 0.70 -9.33
C GLY A 138 8.10 1.74 -8.72
N TYR A 139 7.55 2.66 -7.92
CA TYR A 139 8.34 3.68 -7.24
C TYR A 139 9.39 3.10 -6.29
N LYS A 140 9.05 2.02 -5.57
CA LYS A 140 10.01 1.28 -4.74
C LYS A 140 11.20 0.79 -5.55
N THR A 141 10.95 0.18 -6.72
CA THR A 141 12.00 -0.42 -7.55
C THR A 141 12.92 0.65 -8.13
N GLU A 142 12.36 1.77 -8.57
CA GLU A 142 13.13 2.89 -9.10
C GLU A 142 13.93 3.60 -7.99
N LEU A 143 13.32 3.89 -6.84
CA LEU A 143 14.05 4.40 -5.67
C LEU A 143 15.12 3.42 -5.20
N GLN A 144 14.89 2.11 -5.25
CA GLN A 144 15.91 1.11 -4.90
C GLN A 144 17.08 1.11 -5.88
N LYS A 145 16.82 1.37 -7.16
CA LYS A 145 17.88 1.48 -8.17
C LYS A 145 18.72 2.75 -7.97
N HIS A 146 18.10 3.87 -7.59
CA HIS A 146 18.77 5.17 -7.45
C HIS A 146 19.37 5.37 -6.04
N ASN A 147 18.58 5.18 -4.98
CA ASN A 147 19.05 5.30 -3.59
C ASN A 147 19.72 4.03 -3.05
N GLY A 148 19.46 2.84 -3.60
CA GLY A 148 20.16 1.63 -3.17
C GLY A 148 21.67 1.67 -3.42
N ALA A 149 22.12 2.47 -4.39
CA ALA A 149 23.53 2.81 -4.55
C ALA A 149 24.01 3.76 -3.43
N SER A 150 23.20 4.78 -3.10
CA SER A 150 23.51 5.79 -2.06
C SER A 150 23.50 5.24 -0.62
N PHE A 151 22.77 4.17 -0.32
CA PHE A 151 22.78 3.49 0.99
C PHE A 151 23.83 2.37 1.09
N ASN A 152 24.38 1.91 -0.04
CA ASN A 152 25.48 0.94 -0.08
C ASN A 152 26.85 1.64 -0.01
N GLU A 153 26.90 2.93 -0.36
CA GLU A 153 27.86 3.83 0.28
C GLU A 153 27.50 3.88 1.78
N LYS A 154 28.19 3.03 2.57
CA LYS A 154 28.46 3.31 3.98
C LYS A 154 28.71 4.81 4.11
N PRO A 155 28.32 5.45 5.23
CA PRO A 155 28.72 6.82 5.47
C PRO A 155 30.25 6.85 5.37
N THR A 156 30.77 7.33 4.24
CA THR A 156 31.99 8.10 4.21
C THR A 156 31.61 9.31 5.03
N LEU A 157 31.69 9.12 6.36
CA LEU A 157 32.36 10.06 7.21
C LEU A 157 33.65 10.36 6.44
N THR A 158 33.58 11.36 5.58
CA THR A 158 34.71 12.20 5.27
C THR A 158 35.25 12.53 6.65
N ALA A 159 36.27 11.75 7.05
CA ALA A 159 37.08 12.07 8.18
C ALA A 159 37.47 13.51 7.89
N SER A 160 36.86 14.44 8.61
CA SER A 160 37.03 15.86 8.44
C SER A 160 38.45 16.18 8.89
N THR A 161 39.42 15.87 8.04
CA THR A 161 40.76 16.43 8.08
C THR A 161 40.76 17.88 7.60
N ASP A 162 39.65 18.35 7.03
CA ASP A 162 39.53 19.69 6.44
C ASP A 162 39.04 20.78 7.42
N LEU A 163 39.14 20.55 8.73
CA LEU A 163 38.94 21.60 9.75
C LEU A 163 40.25 22.11 10.37
N LEU A 164 41.41 21.71 9.82
CA LEU A 164 42.73 22.12 10.31
C LEU A 164 43.73 22.53 9.21
N ASP A 165 43.27 22.95 8.03
CA ASP A 165 44.08 23.68 7.04
C ASP A 165 43.47 25.06 6.75
#